data_AF-A0AAW1PJV4-F1
#
_entry.id   AF-A0AAW1PJV4-F1
#
_cell.length_a   1.000
_cell.length_b   1.000
_cell.length_c   1.000
_cell.angle_alpha   90.00
_cell.angle_beta   90.00
_cell.angle_gamma   90.00
#
_symmetry.space_group_name_H-M   'P 1'
#
loop_
_entity.id
_entity.type
_entity.pdbx_description
1 polymer ?
#
loop_
_entity_poly.entity_id
_entity_poly.type
_entity_poly.pdbx_seq_one_letter_code
_entity_poly.pdbx_strand_id
1 'polypeptide(L)'
;MAQGSSIEPLVSCEWLSQRLSDTKVKVLDATWFMPFHGRDNLKEYCQRRIPGAKFFDLDKVADTSTDLPHMLPSATAFAAAADALGIDNDSTVVVYDGLGIFSAPRAWWTFRVFGHDRVSVLQGGFPAWQQGGFATDETVVTEHDAGTGAAAAQQAAKSGQSHVTFRAQLQEGMVRSWQQVLANVDSHAEVVVDARSDGRFHGKEPEPRDGLPSGHIPGSSSVPFTEVVQDGRYKDKKALEQAFARLDPNSAVSMYDGSWTEWGEREDTPKACLGTV
;
A
#
# COMPACT_ATOMS: atom_id res chain seq x y z
N MET A 1 -7.70 3.17 -28.15
CA MET A 1 -7.92 2.33 -26.96
C MET A 1 -6.97 1.15 -27.08
N ALA A 2 -5.72 1.29 -26.62
CA ALA A 2 -4.82 0.15 -26.55
C ALA A 2 -5.29 -0.71 -25.38
N GLN A 3 -5.67 -1.96 -25.64
CA GLN A 3 -5.81 -2.96 -24.59
C GLN A 3 -4.40 -3.21 -24.05
N GLY A 4 -4.00 -2.45 -23.03
CA GLY A 4 -2.74 -2.69 -22.33
C GLY A 4 -2.80 -4.06 -21.67
N SER A 5 -1.78 -4.88 -21.86
CA SER A 5 -1.69 -6.20 -21.23
C SER A 5 -1.65 -6.03 -19.71
N SER A 6 -2.79 -6.19 -19.04
CA SER A 6 -2.87 -6.21 -17.58
C SER A 6 -2.17 -7.48 -17.08
N ILE A 7 -1.27 -7.34 -16.11
CA ILE A 7 -0.74 -8.47 -15.35
C ILE A 7 -1.74 -8.84 -14.25
N GLU A 8 -1.75 -10.10 -13.82
CA GLU A 8 -2.50 -10.52 -12.62
C GLU A 8 -2.05 -9.69 -11.40
N PRO A 9 -2.96 -9.31 -10.49
CA PRO A 9 -2.60 -8.54 -9.30
C PRO A 9 -1.66 -9.31 -8.36
N LEU A 10 -1.60 -10.63 -8.49
CA LEU A 10 -0.74 -11.53 -7.71
C LEU A 10 0.13 -12.37 -8.64
N VAL A 11 1.42 -12.49 -8.32
CA VAL A 11 2.35 -13.40 -9.00
C VAL A 11 3.03 -14.35 -8.01
N SER A 12 3.23 -15.59 -8.42
CA SER A 12 3.95 -16.61 -7.64
C SER A 12 5.46 -16.35 -7.57
N CYS A 13 6.15 -16.91 -6.58
CA CYS A 13 7.62 -16.88 -6.51
C CYS A 13 8.28 -17.55 -7.72
N GLU A 14 7.70 -18.62 -8.24
CA GLU A 14 8.17 -19.32 -9.44
C GLU A 14 8.15 -18.39 -10.65
N TRP A 15 7.03 -17.69 -10.85
CA TRP A 15 6.87 -16.70 -11.93
C TRP A 15 7.96 -15.64 -11.90
N LEU A 16 8.25 -15.09 -10.71
CA LEU A 16 9.25 -14.04 -10.54
C LEU A 16 10.67 -14.59 -10.72
N SER A 17 10.99 -15.76 -10.15
CA SER A 17 12.32 -16.36 -10.25
C SER A 17 12.76 -16.62 -11.69
N GLN A 18 11.81 -16.96 -12.57
CA GLN A 18 12.05 -17.18 -14.01
C GLN A 18 12.29 -15.88 -14.79
N ARG A 19 12.09 -14.70 -14.16
CA ARG A 19 12.09 -13.38 -14.82
C ARG A 19 13.04 -12.37 -14.18
N LEU A 20 13.86 -12.78 -13.21
CA LEU A 20 14.83 -11.87 -12.57
C LEU A 20 15.86 -11.28 -13.54
N SER A 21 16.12 -11.93 -14.68
CA SER A 21 17.01 -11.42 -15.73
C SER A 21 16.30 -10.52 -16.76
N ASP A 22 14.98 -10.43 -16.73
CA ASP A 22 14.22 -9.55 -17.62
C ASP A 22 14.37 -8.10 -17.16
N THR A 23 15.00 -7.27 -17.99
CA THR A 23 15.26 -5.86 -17.68
C THR A 23 13.99 -5.02 -17.58
N LYS A 24 12.86 -5.52 -18.10
CA LYS A 24 11.54 -4.90 -17.96
C LYS A 24 10.81 -5.34 -16.69
N VAL A 25 11.27 -6.36 -15.97
CA VAL A 25 10.73 -6.71 -14.65
C VAL A 25 11.49 -5.95 -13.57
N LYS A 26 10.76 -5.18 -12.76
CA LYS A 26 11.30 -4.34 -11.68
C LYS A 26 10.77 -4.87 -10.36
N VAL A 27 11.67 -5.27 -9.46
CA VAL A 27 11.29 -5.81 -8.16
C VAL A 27 11.43 -4.73 -7.12
N LEU A 28 10.39 -4.52 -6.32
CA LEU A 28 10.38 -3.54 -5.23
C LEU A 28 10.16 -4.23 -3.89
N ASP A 29 11.05 -3.94 -2.96
CA ASP A 29 10.84 -4.18 -1.54
C ASP A 29 10.09 -2.98 -0.96
N ALA A 30 8.81 -3.12 -0.66
CA ALA A 30 8.00 -2.09 -0.03
C ALA A 30 7.75 -2.42 1.45
N THR A 31 8.69 -3.07 2.12
CA THR A 31 8.56 -3.44 3.53
C THR A 31 8.38 -2.20 4.40
N TRP A 32 7.31 -2.21 5.18
CA TRP A 32 7.05 -1.25 6.22
C TRP A 32 6.55 -1.97 7.46
N PHE A 33 7.00 -1.52 8.64
CA PHE A 33 6.65 -2.12 9.90
C PHE A 33 5.94 -1.09 10.79
N MET A 34 4.87 -1.52 11.46
CA MET A 34 4.33 -0.77 12.58
C MET A 34 5.40 -0.58 13.67
N PRO A 35 5.38 0.53 14.43
CA PRO A 35 6.38 0.81 15.47
C PRO A 35 6.57 -0.32 16.49
N PHE A 36 5.49 -1.02 16.86
CA PHE A 36 5.54 -2.12 17.85
C PHE A 36 6.32 -3.34 17.39
N HIS A 37 6.61 -3.50 16.09
CA HIS A 37 7.45 -4.60 15.63
C HIS A 37 8.90 -4.45 16.08
N GLY A 38 9.37 -3.21 16.35
CA GLY A 38 10.76 -2.96 16.74
C GLY A 38 11.77 -3.39 15.67
N ARG A 39 11.37 -3.35 14.39
CA ARG A 39 12.17 -3.77 13.23
C ARG A 39 12.50 -2.58 12.36
N ASP A 40 13.63 -2.70 11.66
CA ASP A 40 14.15 -1.67 10.76
C ASP A 40 14.12 -2.23 9.33
N ASN A 41 13.15 -1.74 8.54
CA ASN A 41 12.89 -2.22 7.19
C ASN A 41 14.06 -1.98 6.23
N LEU A 42 14.65 -0.79 6.26
CA LEU A 42 15.76 -0.44 5.38
C LEU A 42 17.02 -1.24 5.74
N LYS A 43 17.30 -1.38 7.04
CA LYS A 43 18.43 -2.20 7.50
C LYS A 43 18.28 -3.66 7.09
N GLU A 44 17.08 -4.23 7.19
CA GLU A 44 16.82 -5.60 6.75
C GLU A 44 17.00 -5.76 5.23
N TYR A 45 16.47 -4.84 4.43
CA TYR A 45 16.68 -4.81 2.98
C TYR A 45 18.16 -4.72 2.59
N CYS A 46 18.93 -3.89 3.31
CA CYS A 46 20.36 -3.70 3.09
C CYS A 46 21.18 -4.98 3.36
N GLN A 47 20.66 -5.87 4.22
CA GLN A 47 21.28 -7.15 4.55
C GLN A 47 20.86 -8.28 3.62
N ARG A 48 19.57 -8.36 3.27
CA ARG A 48 19.06 -9.45 2.45
C ARG A 48 17.78 -9.05 1.74
N ARG A 49 17.72 -9.31 0.43
CA ARG A 49 16.59 -8.95 -0.45
C ARG A 49 16.46 -9.92 -1.61
N ILE A 50 15.39 -9.78 -2.40
CA ILE A 50 15.28 -10.48 -3.70
C ILE A 50 16.34 -9.89 -4.67
N PRO A 51 17.05 -10.72 -5.46
CA PRO A 51 18.08 -10.22 -6.38
C PRO A 51 17.53 -9.16 -7.34
N GLY A 52 18.25 -8.04 -7.44
CA GLY A 52 17.86 -6.91 -8.29
C GLY A 52 16.74 -6.03 -7.73
N ALA A 53 16.17 -6.36 -6.56
CA ALA A 53 15.17 -5.53 -5.93
C ALA A 53 15.71 -4.14 -5.54
N LYS A 54 14.84 -3.13 -5.61
CA LYS A 54 15.05 -1.79 -5.07
C LYS A 54 14.12 -1.56 -3.89
N PHE A 55 14.53 -0.72 -2.95
CA PHE A 55 13.69 -0.38 -1.80
C PHE A 55 12.71 0.74 -2.15
N PHE A 56 11.41 0.52 -1.96
CA PHE A 56 10.36 1.51 -2.12
C PHE A 56 9.96 2.04 -0.74
N ASP A 57 10.49 3.20 -0.38
CA ASP A 57 10.29 3.79 0.94
C ASP A 57 8.90 4.44 1.04
N LEU A 58 7.94 3.70 1.60
CA LEU A 58 6.54 4.14 1.75
C LEU A 58 6.39 5.40 2.61
N ASP A 59 7.31 5.67 3.52
CA ASP A 59 7.27 6.87 4.37
C ASP A 59 7.79 8.11 3.63
N LYS A 60 8.67 7.92 2.64
CA LYS A 60 9.32 9.04 1.93
C LYS A 60 8.83 9.25 0.51
N VAL A 61 8.29 8.22 -0.15
CA VAL A 61 7.54 8.34 -1.41
C VAL A 61 6.07 8.59 -1.08
N ALA A 62 5.85 9.69 -0.36
CA ALA A 62 4.58 10.11 0.24
C ALA A 62 4.48 11.64 0.17
N ASP A 63 3.30 12.19 0.47
CA ASP A 63 3.18 13.62 0.76
C ASP A 63 3.68 13.90 2.18
N THR A 64 4.92 14.38 2.26
CA THR A 64 5.59 14.74 3.52
C THR A 64 5.37 16.21 3.90
N SER A 65 4.40 16.91 3.30
CA SER A 65 4.03 18.28 3.69
C SER A 65 3.02 18.34 4.84
N THR A 66 2.48 17.18 5.22
CA THR A 66 1.54 17.01 6.33
C THR A 66 2.12 16.04 7.37
N ASP A 67 1.61 16.09 8.60
CA ASP A 67 1.96 15.11 9.64
C ASP A 67 1.13 13.81 9.52
N LEU A 68 0.26 13.70 8.51
CA LEU A 68 -0.54 12.51 8.28
C LEU A 68 0.32 11.38 7.71
N PRO A 69 0.16 10.15 8.21
CA PRO A 69 0.97 9.01 7.78
C PRO A 69 0.59 8.54 6.38
N HIS A 70 1.59 8.22 5.55
CA HIS A 70 1.47 7.53 4.27
C HIS A 70 0.53 8.20 3.25
N MET A 71 0.38 9.52 3.30
CA MET A 71 -0.39 10.28 2.30
C MET A 71 0.18 10.07 0.90
N LEU A 72 -0.69 10.02 -0.12
CA LEU A 72 -0.25 9.89 -1.49
C LEU A 72 0.70 11.03 -1.86
N PRO A 73 1.85 10.77 -2.50
CA PRO A 73 2.68 11.83 -3.06
C PRO A 73 1.95 12.56 -4.19
N SER A 74 2.48 13.70 -4.65
CA SER A 74 2.02 14.26 -5.92
C SER A 74 2.40 13.36 -7.10
N ALA A 75 1.68 13.44 -8.22
CA ALA A 75 2.02 12.68 -9.44
C ALA A 75 3.46 12.97 -9.90
N THR A 76 3.92 14.22 -9.80
CA THR A 76 5.30 14.62 -10.11
C THR A 76 6.32 13.97 -9.19
N ALA A 77 6.06 13.95 -7.88
CA ALA A 77 6.95 13.30 -6.91
C ALA A 77 6.99 11.78 -7.09
N PHE A 78 5.84 11.15 -7.35
CA PHE A 78 5.79 9.71 -7.65
C PHE A 78 6.54 9.37 -8.95
N ALA A 79 6.35 10.14 -10.01
CA ALA A 79 7.05 9.95 -11.28
C ALA A 79 8.57 10.01 -11.09
N ALA A 80 9.06 10.98 -10.31
CA ALA A 80 10.48 11.08 -9.98
C ALA A 80 11.01 9.91 -9.15
N ALA A 81 10.22 9.40 -8.20
CA ALA A 81 10.57 8.21 -7.43
C ALA A 81 10.69 6.97 -8.33
N ALA A 82 9.68 6.73 -9.19
CA ALA A 82 9.65 5.59 -10.10
C ALA A 82 10.85 5.59 -11.07
N ASP A 83 11.15 6.75 -11.67
CA ASP A 83 12.30 6.92 -12.55
C ASP A 83 13.63 6.65 -11.83
N ALA A 84 13.80 7.16 -10.60
CA ALA A 84 15.00 6.94 -9.79
C ALA A 84 15.16 5.46 -9.37
N LEU A 85 14.06 4.72 -9.31
CA LEU A 85 14.03 3.26 -9.10
C LEU A 85 14.24 2.47 -10.40
N GLY A 86 14.43 3.16 -11.53
CA GLY A 86 14.68 2.57 -12.84
C GLY A 86 13.42 1.97 -13.49
N ILE A 87 12.25 2.50 -13.15
CA ILE A 87 10.95 2.08 -13.66
C ILE A 87 10.51 3.05 -14.75
N ASP A 88 10.16 2.53 -15.93
CA ASP A 88 9.50 3.25 -17.01
C ASP A 88 8.03 2.81 -17.15
N ASN A 89 7.23 3.49 -17.98
CA ASN A 89 5.82 3.12 -18.17
C ASN A 89 5.60 1.73 -18.82
N ASP A 90 6.62 1.13 -19.42
CA ASP A 90 6.56 -0.21 -20.04
C ASP A 90 7.03 -1.33 -19.10
N SER A 91 7.54 -0.96 -17.93
CA SER A 91 8.04 -1.88 -16.92
C SER A 91 6.89 -2.72 -16.34
N THR A 92 7.23 -3.92 -15.87
CA THR A 92 6.36 -4.78 -15.09
C THR A 92 6.89 -4.77 -13.67
N VAL A 93 6.15 -4.19 -12.73
CA VAL A 93 6.58 -4.02 -11.35
C VAL A 93 6.06 -5.18 -10.50
N VAL A 94 6.93 -5.81 -9.71
CA VAL A 94 6.54 -6.79 -8.70
C VAL A 94 6.96 -6.28 -7.33
N VAL A 95 5.97 -6.08 -6.46
CA VAL A 95 6.16 -5.55 -5.12
C VAL A 95 6.05 -6.67 -4.09
N TYR A 96 6.94 -6.69 -3.10
CA TYR A 96 6.86 -7.60 -1.96
C TYR A 96 7.09 -6.84 -0.65
N ASP A 97 6.78 -7.48 0.48
CA ASP A 97 7.17 -7.00 1.81
C ASP A 97 7.68 -8.15 2.70
N GLY A 98 8.34 -7.79 3.79
CA GLY A 98 8.97 -8.68 4.76
C GLY A 98 8.01 -9.35 5.76
N LEU A 99 6.70 -9.05 5.72
CA LEU A 99 5.67 -9.72 6.52
C LEU A 99 4.81 -10.69 5.68
N GLY A 100 4.98 -10.69 4.37
CA GLY A 100 4.26 -11.53 3.42
C GLY A 100 3.26 -10.70 2.62
N ILE A 101 2.16 -10.31 3.28
CA ILE A 101 1.16 -9.38 2.73
C ILE A 101 0.79 -8.40 3.84
N PHE A 102 1.39 -7.21 3.79
CA PHE A 102 1.09 -6.12 4.71
C PHE A 102 1.17 -4.76 4.01
N SER A 103 2.38 -4.34 3.62
CA SER A 103 2.65 -3.02 3.05
C SER A 103 2.81 -3.06 1.52
N ALA A 104 3.14 -4.21 0.93
CA ALA A 104 3.24 -4.37 -0.52
C ALA A 104 1.94 -4.01 -1.28
N PRO A 105 0.73 -4.36 -0.78
CA PRO A 105 -0.52 -3.93 -1.42
C PRO A 105 -0.70 -2.41 -1.49
N ARG A 106 -0.17 -1.65 -0.51
CA ARG A 106 -0.19 -0.17 -0.54
C ARG A 106 0.64 0.35 -1.70
N ALA A 107 1.87 -0.12 -1.86
CA ALA A 107 2.72 0.26 -2.98
C ALA A 107 2.10 -0.17 -4.33
N TRP A 108 1.59 -1.39 -4.44
CA TRP A 108 0.84 -1.85 -5.63
C TRP A 108 -0.31 -0.89 -5.99
N TRP A 109 -1.13 -0.51 -5.00
CA TRP A 109 -2.21 0.44 -5.22
C TRP A 109 -1.70 1.83 -5.60
N THR A 110 -0.61 2.32 -5.00
CA THR A 110 0.01 3.60 -5.38
C THR A 110 0.43 3.62 -6.86
N PHE A 111 1.00 2.54 -7.41
CA PHE A 111 1.29 2.49 -8.85
C PHE A 111 0.03 2.62 -9.70
N ARG A 112 -1.04 1.92 -9.31
CA ARG A 112 -2.32 1.95 -10.04
C ARG A 112 -3.04 3.29 -9.92
N VAL A 113 -3.01 3.93 -8.75
CA VAL A 113 -3.58 5.26 -8.54
C VAL A 113 -2.92 6.29 -9.45
N PHE A 114 -1.68 6.07 -9.88
CA PHE A 114 -0.97 6.91 -10.85
C PHE A 114 -1.00 6.38 -12.29
N GLY A 115 -1.88 5.41 -12.59
CA GLY A 115 -2.14 4.92 -13.94
C GLY A 115 -1.18 3.83 -14.44
N HIS A 116 -0.42 3.18 -13.56
CA HIS A 116 0.47 2.08 -13.92
C HIS A 116 -0.12 0.73 -13.49
N ASP A 117 -0.87 0.07 -14.40
CA ASP A 117 -1.54 -1.21 -14.12
C ASP A 117 -0.64 -2.44 -14.27
N ARG A 118 0.58 -2.31 -14.80
CA ARG A 118 1.55 -3.41 -14.94
C ARG A 118 2.28 -3.68 -13.63
N VAL A 119 1.53 -3.84 -12.54
CA VAL A 119 2.04 -4.02 -11.19
C VAL A 119 1.35 -5.17 -10.49
N SER A 120 2.14 -6.01 -9.80
CA SER A 120 1.66 -7.18 -9.05
C SER A 120 2.28 -7.22 -7.67
N VAL A 121 1.61 -7.89 -6.73
CA VAL A 121 2.16 -8.26 -5.43
C VAL A 121 2.70 -9.70 -5.48
N LEU A 122 3.88 -9.93 -4.92
CA LEU A 122 4.46 -11.27 -4.77
C LEU A 122 3.68 -12.07 -3.72
N GLN A 123 3.11 -13.20 -4.13
CA GLN A 123 2.33 -14.06 -3.23
C GLN A 123 3.18 -14.56 -2.06
N GLY A 124 2.77 -14.19 -0.84
CA GLY A 124 3.49 -14.60 0.37
C GLY A 124 4.75 -13.78 0.68
N GLY A 125 5.04 -12.75 -0.12
CA GLY A 125 6.13 -11.81 0.06
C GLY A 125 7.51 -12.45 0.22
N PHE A 126 8.40 -11.76 0.93
CA PHE A 126 9.74 -12.25 1.21
C PHE A 126 9.78 -13.56 2.01
N PRO A 127 8.90 -13.77 3.02
CA PRO A 127 8.85 -15.04 3.74
C PRO A 127 8.61 -16.24 2.83
N ALA A 128 7.67 -16.15 1.88
CA ALA A 128 7.42 -17.23 0.93
C ALA A 128 8.59 -17.46 -0.03
N TRP A 129 9.24 -16.39 -0.49
CA TRP A 129 10.46 -16.47 -1.31
C TRP A 129 11.56 -17.25 -0.60
N GLN A 130 11.80 -16.96 0.68
CA GLN A 130 12.81 -17.66 1.48
C GLN A 130 12.41 -19.12 1.74
N GLN A 131 11.15 -19.38 2.10
CA GLN A 131 10.63 -20.74 2.32
C GLN A 131 10.73 -21.61 1.06
N GLY A 132 10.54 -21.02 -0.12
CA GLY A 132 10.69 -21.71 -1.40
C GLY A 132 12.14 -21.99 -1.81
N GLY A 133 13.14 -21.52 -1.05
CA GLY A 133 14.55 -21.73 -1.35
C GLY A 133 15.06 -20.94 -2.56
N PHE A 134 14.37 -19.86 -2.94
CA PHE A 134 14.79 -19.00 -4.04
C PHE A 134 16.00 -18.14 -3.65
N ALA A 135 16.84 -17.81 -4.63
CA ALA A 135 18.07 -17.07 -4.39
C ALA A 135 17.81 -15.68 -3.76
N THR A 136 18.65 -15.28 -2.81
CA THR A 136 18.64 -13.94 -2.21
C THR A 136 19.94 -13.21 -2.49
N ASP A 137 19.85 -11.88 -2.60
CA ASP A 137 21.01 -11.00 -2.62
C ASP A 137 21.35 -10.57 -1.19
N GLU A 138 22.54 -10.96 -0.73
CA GLU A 138 23.09 -10.66 0.59
C GLU A 138 24.31 -9.72 0.51
N THR A 139 24.52 -9.11 -0.66
CA THR A 139 25.54 -8.07 -0.79
C THR A 139 25.16 -6.90 0.11
N VAL A 140 26.05 -6.58 1.04
CA VAL A 140 25.85 -5.47 1.98
C VAL A 140 25.79 -4.18 1.19
N VAL A 141 24.63 -3.55 1.21
CA VAL A 141 24.39 -2.23 0.63
C VAL A 141 24.24 -1.25 1.78
N THR A 142 24.82 -0.05 1.65
CA THR A 142 24.61 0.99 2.66
C THR A 142 23.22 1.60 2.47
N GLU A 143 22.63 2.15 3.54
CA GLU A 143 21.33 2.85 3.44
C GLU A 143 21.37 3.99 2.42
N HIS A 144 22.52 4.65 2.28
CA HIS A 144 22.76 5.68 1.28
C HIS A 144 22.68 5.12 -0.16
N ASP A 145 23.21 3.91 -0.36
CA ASP A 145 23.31 3.28 -1.68
C ASP A 145 22.08 2.44 -2.06
N ALA A 146 21.15 2.23 -1.13
CA ALA A 146 19.93 1.45 -1.32
C ALA A 146 19.05 1.98 -2.47
N GLY A 147 19.16 3.29 -2.77
CA GLY A 147 18.47 3.95 -3.88
C GLY A 147 16.96 3.85 -3.74
N THR A 148 16.38 4.65 -2.85
CA THR A 148 14.98 4.47 -2.39
C THR A 148 13.92 5.24 -3.18
N GLY A 149 14.33 6.02 -4.20
CA GLY A 149 13.46 6.99 -4.89
C GLY A 149 13.08 8.23 -4.07
N ALA A 150 13.26 8.20 -2.75
CA ALA A 150 12.85 9.26 -1.82
C ALA A 150 13.44 10.63 -2.14
N ALA A 151 14.76 10.71 -2.38
CA ALA A 151 15.44 11.99 -2.64
C ALA A 151 14.89 12.66 -3.90
N ALA A 152 14.65 11.86 -4.96
CA ALA A 152 14.05 12.34 -6.20
C ALA A 152 12.60 12.81 -5.99
N ALA A 153 11.81 12.04 -5.24
CA ALA A 153 10.43 12.40 -4.89
C ALA A 153 10.36 13.73 -4.16
N GLN A 154 11.19 13.89 -3.11
CA GLN A 154 11.23 15.09 -2.27
C GLN A 154 11.72 16.32 -3.04
N GLN A 155 12.71 16.15 -3.91
CA GLN A 155 13.18 17.24 -4.78
C GLN A 155 12.07 17.68 -5.74
N ALA A 156 11.40 16.74 -6.39
CA ALA A 156 10.30 17.00 -7.32
C ALA A 156 9.08 17.62 -6.63
N ALA A 157 8.76 17.21 -5.40
CA ALA A 157 7.72 17.81 -4.59
C ALA A 157 8.01 19.29 -4.31
N LYS A 158 9.26 19.65 -4.01
CA LYS A 158 9.69 21.04 -3.74
C LYS A 158 9.70 21.91 -5.00
N SER A 159 10.16 21.38 -6.13
CA SER A 159 10.26 22.14 -7.39
C SER A 159 8.93 22.21 -8.16
N GLY A 160 8.00 21.28 -7.91
CA GLY A 160 6.80 21.09 -8.73
C GLY A 160 7.09 20.56 -10.14
N GLN A 161 8.35 20.21 -10.44
CA GLN A 161 8.81 19.80 -11.78
C GLN A 161 9.79 18.63 -11.67
N SER A 162 9.70 17.71 -12.63
CA SER A 162 10.64 16.59 -12.77
C SER A 162 10.90 16.32 -14.25
N HIS A 163 12.18 16.24 -14.64
CA HIS A 163 12.58 15.81 -15.98
C HIS A 163 12.75 14.29 -15.97
N VAL A 164 11.63 13.58 -16.15
CA VAL A 164 11.51 12.13 -15.97
C VAL A 164 10.82 11.47 -17.15
N THR A 165 11.06 10.18 -17.34
CA THR A 165 10.48 9.36 -18.40
C THR A 165 9.16 8.73 -17.98
N PHE A 166 9.04 8.38 -16.69
CA PHE A 166 7.82 7.85 -16.11
C PHE A 166 6.73 8.92 -16.10
N ARG A 167 5.62 8.62 -16.76
CA ARG A 167 4.41 9.44 -16.75
C ARG A 167 3.46 8.91 -15.68
N ALA A 168 3.15 9.75 -14.70
CA ALA A 168 2.18 9.49 -13.66
C ALA A 168 0.94 10.38 -13.88
N GLN A 169 -0.25 9.79 -13.77
CA GLN A 169 -1.50 10.54 -13.78
C GLN A 169 -2.42 10.00 -12.68
N LEU A 170 -2.79 10.87 -11.75
CA LEU A 170 -3.72 10.51 -10.68
C LEU A 170 -5.07 10.08 -11.28
N GLN A 171 -5.49 8.88 -10.94
CA GLN A 171 -6.80 8.33 -11.22
C GLN A 171 -7.73 8.78 -10.09
N GLU A 172 -8.36 9.95 -10.24
CA GLU A 172 -9.14 10.60 -9.17
C GLU A 172 -10.21 9.68 -8.55
N GLY A 173 -10.80 8.77 -9.34
CA GLY A 173 -11.79 7.80 -8.86
C GLY A 173 -11.25 6.72 -7.91
N MET A 174 -9.93 6.57 -7.78
CA MET A 174 -9.29 5.53 -6.95
C MET A 174 -8.94 5.99 -5.52
N VAL A 175 -9.16 7.27 -5.20
CA VAL A 175 -8.92 7.85 -3.87
C VAL A 175 -10.12 8.69 -3.45
N ARG A 176 -10.34 8.85 -2.15
CA ARG A 176 -11.35 9.76 -1.58
C ARG A 176 -10.67 10.74 -0.64
N SER A 177 -11.03 12.01 -0.72
CA SER A 177 -10.68 13.00 0.29
C SER A 177 -11.56 12.85 1.52
N TRP A 178 -11.14 13.38 2.67
CA TRP A 178 -11.97 13.37 3.87
C TRP A 178 -13.31 14.08 3.66
N GLN A 179 -13.38 15.15 2.83
CA GLN A 179 -14.64 15.82 2.51
C GLN A 179 -15.58 14.92 1.70
N GLN A 180 -15.05 14.12 0.78
CA GLN A 180 -15.86 13.15 0.03
C GLN A 180 -16.39 12.05 0.94
N VAL A 181 -15.56 11.57 1.88
CA VAL A 181 -16.00 10.59 2.89
C VAL A 181 -17.06 11.22 3.81
N LEU A 182 -16.89 12.48 4.23
CA LEU A 182 -17.87 13.20 5.03
C LEU A 182 -19.21 13.36 4.31
N ALA A 183 -19.21 13.77 3.04
CA ALA A 183 -20.43 13.82 2.23
C ALA A 183 -21.07 12.43 2.03
N ASN A 184 -20.27 11.37 2.03
CA ASN A 184 -20.77 10.00 1.95
C ASN A 184 -21.45 9.52 3.23
N VAL A 185 -21.13 10.09 4.40
CA VAL A 185 -21.83 9.78 5.66
C VAL A 185 -23.32 10.09 5.54
N ASP A 186 -23.69 11.20 4.89
CA ASP A 186 -25.09 11.58 4.69
C ASP A 186 -25.72 10.94 3.45
N SER A 187 -24.96 10.80 2.36
CA SER A 187 -25.52 10.34 1.08
C SER A 187 -25.60 8.82 0.95
N HIS A 188 -24.78 8.06 1.70
CA HIS A 188 -24.68 6.60 1.60
C HIS A 188 -24.47 6.10 0.16
N ALA A 189 -23.77 6.87 -0.67
CA ALA A 189 -23.53 6.53 -2.07
C ALA A 189 -22.56 5.35 -2.23
N GLU A 190 -21.65 5.19 -1.28
CA GLU A 190 -20.64 4.12 -1.24
C GLU A 190 -20.58 3.48 0.16
N VAL A 191 -20.28 2.19 0.21
CA VAL A 191 -19.93 1.51 1.46
C VAL A 191 -18.45 1.73 1.74
N VAL A 192 -18.15 2.37 2.86
CA VAL A 192 -16.77 2.50 3.36
C VAL A 192 -16.41 1.21 4.08
N VAL A 193 -15.36 0.52 3.66
CA VAL A 193 -14.85 -0.69 4.32
C VAL A 193 -13.60 -0.36 5.10
N ASP A 194 -13.58 -0.66 6.40
CA ASP A 194 -12.46 -0.38 7.30
C ASP A 194 -11.66 -1.66 7.60
N ALA A 195 -10.36 -1.61 7.30
CA ALA A 195 -9.44 -2.74 7.43
C ALA A 195 -8.78 -2.88 8.83
N ARG A 196 -9.07 -1.99 9.78
CA ARG A 196 -8.55 -2.05 11.16
C ARG A 196 -9.13 -3.25 11.93
N SER A 197 -8.59 -3.52 13.13
CA SER A 197 -9.11 -4.58 14.00
C SER A 197 -10.57 -4.30 14.39
N ASP A 198 -11.35 -5.37 14.62
CA ASP A 198 -12.72 -5.29 15.15
C ASP A 198 -12.76 -4.44 16.43
N GLY A 199 -11.78 -4.62 17.31
CA GLY A 199 -11.66 -3.89 18.56
C GLY A 199 -11.50 -2.39 18.35
N ARG A 200 -10.61 -1.96 17.45
CA ARG A 200 -10.40 -0.54 17.10
C ARG A 200 -11.64 0.07 16.44
N PHE A 201 -12.22 -0.64 15.48
CA PHE A 201 -13.42 -0.22 14.75
C PHE A 201 -14.60 0.01 15.69
N HIS A 202 -14.84 -0.90 16.62
CA HIS A 202 -15.97 -0.83 17.55
C HIS A 202 -15.69 -0.03 18.83
N GLY A 203 -14.49 0.53 18.98
CA GLY A 203 -14.10 1.32 20.15
C GLY A 203 -13.74 0.50 21.41
N LYS A 204 -13.51 -0.81 21.26
CA LYS A 204 -13.15 -1.73 22.36
C LYS A 204 -11.64 -1.75 22.65
N GLU A 205 -10.83 -1.37 21.67
CA GLU A 205 -9.37 -1.29 21.77
C GLU A 205 -8.91 0.14 21.46
N PRO A 206 -7.83 0.64 22.10
CA PRO A 206 -7.26 1.94 21.77
C PRO A 206 -6.62 1.91 20.37
N GLU A 207 -6.53 3.07 19.77
CA GLU A 207 -5.67 3.26 18.60
C GLU A 207 -4.20 3.20 19.01
N PRO A 208 -3.29 2.75 18.13
CA PRO A 208 -1.86 2.68 18.43
C PRO A 208 -1.19 4.06 18.58
N ARG A 209 -1.91 5.14 18.23
CA ARG A 209 -1.44 6.52 18.38
C ARG A 209 -2.07 7.14 19.62
N ASP A 210 -1.24 7.64 20.51
CA ASP A 210 -1.67 8.27 21.76
C ASP A 210 -2.62 9.46 21.50
N GLY A 211 -3.73 9.51 22.24
CA GLY A 211 -4.71 10.60 22.16
C GLY A 211 -5.75 10.47 21.04
N LEU A 212 -5.59 9.50 20.12
CA LEU A 212 -6.55 9.26 19.05
C LEU A 212 -7.77 8.48 19.58
N PRO A 213 -9.01 8.98 19.42
CA PRO A 213 -10.20 8.22 19.83
C PRO A 213 -10.36 6.98 18.95
N SER A 214 -10.80 5.87 19.55
CA SER A 214 -11.23 4.67 18.81
C SER A 214 -12.64 4.86 18.23
N GLY A 215 -13.15 3.86 17.49
CA GLY A 215 -14.42 3.96 16.75
C GLY A 215 -14.21 3.96 15.24
N HIS A 216 -15.26 4.30 14.49
CA HIS A 216 -15.29 4.23 13.03
C HIS A 216 -16.10 5.36 12.37
N ILE A 217 -15.95 5.50 11.05
CA ILE A 217 -16.78 6.41 10.23
C ILE A 217 -18.21 5.88 10.26
N PRO A 218 -19.23 6.69 10.59
CA PRO A 218 -20.62 6.22 10.57
C PRO A 218 -21.03 5.62 9.23
N GLY A 219 -21.74 4.49 9.27
CA GLY A 219 -22.16 3.75 8.08
C GLY A 219 -21.07 2.90 7.41
N SER A 220 -19.83 2.93 7.91
CA SER A 220 -18.78 2.02 7.44
C SER A 220 -18.99 0.58 7.92
N SER A 221 -18.38 -0.37 7.22
CA SER A 221 -18.39 -1.80 7.55
C SER A 221 -16.98 -2.28 7.91
N SER A 222 -16.85 -3.07 8.98
CA SER A 222 -15.57 -3.66 9.36
C SER A 222 -15.26 -4.89 8.50
N VAL A 223 -14.08 -4.89 7.86
CA VAL A 223 -13.46 -6.09 7.28
C VAL A 223 -11.97 -6.04 7.64
N PRO A 224 -11.59 -6.47 8.86
CA PRO A 224 -10.20 -6.47 9.30
C PRO A 224 -9.30 -7.18 8.29
N PHE A 225 -8.10 -6.66 8.03
CA PHE A 225 -7.20 -7.28 7.04
C PHE A 225 -6.82 -8.73 7.40
N THR A 226 -6.87 -9.09 8.69
CA THR A 226 -6.66 -10.46 9.20
C THR A 226 -7.78 -11.43 8.79
N GLU A 227 -8.93 -10.93 8.33
CA GLU A 227 -9.96 -11.75 7.72
C GLU A 227 -9.62 -12.14 6.28
N VAL A 228 -8.76 -11.38 5.59
CA VAL A 228 -8.37 -11.64 4.19
C VAL A 228 -6.95 -12.19 4.02
N VAL A 229 -6.07 -11.97 5.00
CA VAL A 229 -4.70 -12.50 5.04
C VAL A 229 -4.55 -13.53 6.17
N GLN A 230 -3.85 -14.61 5.89
CA GLN A 230 -3.42 -15.62 6.87
C GLN A 230 -2.00 -16.09 6.54
N ASP A 231 -1.14 -16.20 7.56
CA ASP A 231 0.24 -16.70 7.43
C ASP A 231 1.04 -16.01 6.29
N GLY A 232 0.88 -14.68 6.22
CA GLY A 232 1.53 -13.82 5.23
C GLY A 232 1.00 -13.99 3.81
N ARG A 233 -0.13 -14.66 3.59
CA ARG A 233 -0.73 -14.91 2.26
C ARG A 233 -2.21 -14.52 2.25
N TYR A 234 -2.74 -14.14 1.09
CA TYR A 234 -4.20 -14.04 0.94
C TYR A 234 -4.84 -15.41 1.15
N LYS A 235 -5.98 -15.43 1.84
CA LYS A 235 -6.79 -16.64 1.98
C LYS A 235 -7.35 -17.08 0.63
N ASP A 236 -7.84 -18.31 0.56
CA ASP A 236 -8.45 -18.83 -0.66
C ASP A 236 -9.73 -18.05 -1.04
N LYS A 237 -10.16 -18.23 -2.28
CA LYS A 237 -11.34 -17.54 -2.83
C LYS A 237 -12.58 -17.67 -1.95
N LYS A 238 -12.84 -18.87 -1.40
CA LYS A 238 -14.03 -19.13 -0.59
C LYS A 238 -13.97 -18.36 0.73
N ALA A 239 -12.81 -18.35 1.39
CA ALA A 239 -12.61 -17.59 2.62
C ALA A 239 -12.68 -16.07 2.38
N LEU A 240 -12.19 -15.59 1.24
CA LEU A 240 -12.33 -14.19 0.84
C LEU A 240 -13.80 -13.82 0.59
N GLU A 241 -14.53 -14.64 -0.17
CA GLU A 241 -15.99 -14.46 -0.38
C GLU A 241 -16.74 -14.40 0.96
N GLN A 242 -16.34 -15.24 1.93
CA GLN A 242 -16.92 -15.21 3.28
C GLN A 242 -16.59 -13.92 4.05
N ALA A 243 -15.35 -13.43 3.99
CA ALA A 243 -14.94 -12.19 4.64
C ALA A 243 -15.73 -10.98 4.12
N PHE A 244 -16.12 -10.99 2.84
CA PHE A 244 -16.89 -9.92 2.22
C PHE A 244 -18.40 -10.19 2.15
N ALA A 245 -18.90 -11.34 2.62
CA ALA A 245 -20.31 -11.74 2.49
C ALA A 245 -21.31 -10.80 3.19
N ARG A 246 -20.83 -9.96 4.10
CA ARG A 246 -21.63 -8.92 4.79
C ARG A 246 -21.83 -7.65 3.97
N LEU A 247 -21.13 -7.50 2.86
CA LEU A 247 -21.30 -6.38 1.93
C LEU A 247 -22.28 -6.77 0.82
N ASP A 248 -23.11 -5.84 0.37
CA ASP A 248 -23.89 -6.05 -0.85
C ASP A 248 -22.92 -6.02 -2.06
N PRO A 249 -22.85 -7.09 -2.87
CA PRO A 249 -21.93 -7.18 -4.00
C PRO A 249 -22.19 -6.13 -5.09
N ASN A 250 -23.35 -5.45 -5.08
CA ASN A 250 -23.68 -4.37 -6.01
C ASN A 250 -23.36 -2.97 -5.46
N SER A 251 -22.94 -2.86 -4.20
CA SER A 251 -22.56 -1.57 -3.63
C SER A 251 -21.29 -1.03 -4.28
N ALA A 252 -21.25 0.27 -4.52
CA ALA A 252 -19.98 0.95 -4.71
C ALA A 252 -19.19 0.89 -3.40
N VAL A 253 -17.92 0.52 -3.46
CA VAL A 253 -17.07 0.32 -2.27
C VAL A 253 -15.88 1.25 -2.31
N SER A 254 -15.66 1.96 -1.21
CA SER A 254 -14.43 2.68 -0.91
C SER A 254 -13.70 2.00 0.24
N MET A 255 -12.43 1.66 0.04
CA MET A 255 -11.62 0.99 1.07
C MET A 255 -10.87 2.03 1.90
N TYR A 256 -10.90 1.87 3.22
CA TYR A 256 -10.13 2.63 4.18
C TYR A 256 -8.99 1.76 4.74
N ASP A 257 -7.75 2.12 4.41
CA ASP A 257 -6.55 1.32 4.72
C ASP A 257 -6.12 1.38 6.20
N GLY A 258 -6.79 2.20 7.02
CA GLY A 258 -6.80 2.03 8.46
C GLY A 258 -5.81 2.88 9.27
N SER A 259 -5.33 4.00 8.71
CA SER A 259 -4.51 4.93 9.49
C SER A 259 -5.31 5.56 10.65
N TRP A 260 -6.61 5.79 10.49
CA TRP A 260 -7.53 6.50 11.38
C TRP A 260 -7.14 7.93 11.75
N THR A 261 -5.88 8.33 11.53
CA THR A 261 -5.30 9.60 11.95
C THR A 261 -6.10 10.79 11.45
N GLU A 262 -6.27 10.95 10.14
CA GLU A 262 -6.94 12.14 9.59
C GLU A 262 -8.39 12.26 10.08
N TRP A 263 -9.15 11.17 10.06
CA TRP A 263 -10.56 11.22 10.46
C TRP A 263 -10.73 11.32 11.98
N GLY A 264 -9.94 10.56 12.73
CA GLY A 264 -10.01 10.45 14.19
C GLY A 264 -9.56 11.71 14.92
N GLU A 265 -8.59 12.46 14.40
CA GLU A 265 -8.07 13.69 15.02
C GLU A 265 -8.97 14.91 14.80
N ARG A 266 -9.79 14.89 13.76
CA ARG A 266 -10.64 16.02 13.38
C ARG A 266 -11.83 16.18 14.30
N GLU A 267 -12.07 17.36 14.84
CA GLU A 267 -13.28 17.63 15.64
C GLU A 267 -14.55 17.72 14.78
N ASP A 268 -14.42 18.05 13.49
CA ASP A 268 -15.52 18.28 12.55
C ASP A 268 -16.00 17.01 11.82
N THR A 269 -15.48 15.84 12.19
CA THR A 269 -15.87 14.55 11.60
C THR A 269 -16.67 13.70 12.60
N PRO A 270 -17.79 13.09 12.19
CA PRO A 270 -18.57 12.24 13.08
C PRO A 270 -17.85 10.91 13.33
N LYS A 271 -17.99 10.37 14.54
CA LYS A 271 -17.36 9.11 14.98
C LYS A 271 -18.41 8.24 15.63
N ALA A 272 -18.51 6.99 15.20
CA ALA A 272 -19.42 6.00 15.75
C ALA A 272 -18.66 4.93 16.56
N CYS A 273 -19.29 4.41 17.60
CA CYS A 273 -18.84 3.26 18.39
C CYS A 273 -20.02 2.30 18.63
N LEU A 274 -19.77 1.11 19.19
CA LEU A 274 -20.89 0.29 19.67
C LEU A 274 -21.67 1.06 20.75
N GLY A 275 -22.95 1.35 20.47
CA GLY A 275 -23.88 1.99 21.42
C GLY A 275 -24.25 3.45 21.13
N THR A 276 -23.66 4.08 20.11
CA THR A 276 -24.15 5.35 19.56
C THR A 276 -25.13 5.06 18.42
N VAL A 277 -26.43 5.18 18.71
CA VAL A 277 -27.53 5.11 17.74
C VAL A 277 -27.75 6.48 17.12
#